data_AF-A0A8T9Q7H4-F1
#
_entry.id   AF-A0A8T9Q7H4-F1
#
_cell.length_a   1.000
_cell.length_b   1.000
_cell.length_c   1.000
_cell.angle_alpha   90.00
_cell.angle_beta   90.00
_cell.angle_gamma   90.00
#
_symmetry.space_group_name_H-M   'P 1'
#
loop_
_entity.id
_entity.type
_entity.pdbx_description
1 polymer ?
#
loop_
_entity_poly.entity_id
_entity_poly.type
_entity_poly.pdbx_seq_one_letter_code
_entity_poly.pdbx_strand_id
1 'polypeptide(L)'
;MINIYDADWLADFFHLNQQGRLIRRESVTTEFKREFDWASKESRSKYAKSMAAFANNRGGCLVFGIKNAPHEVVGISNFMAIDDAVITTFLNELFTPYIEFERTEHEVDGKTIGIIWVKENQTKPVVCIKDSAVTFGSDIYFRYGAKSEKIKAGDLVNIINQVREDETRKWRNIFEKCATIGVDNIGFLNKKTGEIKSNANTFILDEALLNQIQIVDKYSEKTEGSPALRIIGEIPEVARVITRAKPLYEEDLIKAFSTGHLEATPQDYIRAIVHGNTVNVPVYFLFHAMQLNIHQSIDFVSNLATTHRQKDNLLKRLRDILDMNKKHAIHTLGGTPHAEKRKEYFELIVSSQSVEITNVEEAARVSESLYSLRGDIYSHAHCLPILDKLRSYSSEMKQGQRYTFRGH
;
A
#
# COMPACT_ATOMS: atom_id res chain seq x y z
N MET A 1 -17.84 5.09 25.34
CA MET A 1 -17.93 3.95 26.26
C MET A 1 -18.54 4.47 27.55
N ILE A 2 -19.55 3.81 28.11
CA ILE A 2 -19.94 4.11 29.50
C ILE A 2 -18.72 3.76 30.33
N ASN A 3 -18.11 4.75 30.98
CA ASN A 3 -16.99 4.53 31.88
C ASN A 3 -17.59 3.86 33.12
N ILE A 4 -17.62 2.52 33.16
CA ILE A 4 -18.33 1.71 34.19
C ILE A 4 -17.61 1.79 35.55
N TYR A 5 -16.69 2.73 35.72
CA TYR A 5 -15.87 2.98 36.90
C TYR A 5 -16.32 4.19 37.71
N ASP A 6 -17.41 4.85 37.32
CA ASP A 6 -17.89 5.98 38.10
C ASP A 6 -18.39 5.49 39.47
N ALA A 7 -17.89 6.11 40.54
CA ALA A 7 -18.25 5.74 41.91
C ALA A 7 -19.77 5.83 42.14
N ASP A 8 -20.41 6.78 41.44
CA ASP A 8 -21.86 6.97 41.44
C ASP A 8 -22.59 5.78 40.82
N TRP A 9 -22.05 5.19 39.74
CA TRP A 9 -22.63 4.00 39.12
C TRP A 9 -22.54 2.79 40.04
N LEU A 10 -21.41 2.60 40.72
CA LEU A 10 -21.23 1.50 41.67
C LEU A 10 -22.18 1.64 42.86
N ALA A 11 -22.34 2.86 43.40
CA ALA A 11 -23.28 3.14 44.48
C ALA A 11 -24.73 2.83 44.07
N ASP A 12 -25.14 3.24 42.86
CA ASP A 12 -26.47 2.93 42.32
C ASP A 12 -26.67 1.44 42.04
N PHE A 13 -25.63 0.77 41.52
CA PHE A 13 -25.70 -0.65 41.20
C PHE A 13 -25.81 -1.52 42.45
N PHE A 14 -25.07 -1.16 43.50
CA PHE A 14 -25.02 -1.87 44.78
C PHE A 14 -26.02 -1.38 45.83
N HIS A 15 -27.01 -0.57 45.42
CA HIS A 15 -28.03 -0.06 46.32
C HIS A 15 -28.78 -1.19 47.05
N LEU A 16 -28.76 -1.13 48.38
CA LEU A 16 -29.42 -2.08 49.27
C LEU A 16 -30.81 -1.59 49.67
N ASN A 17 -31.75 -2.52 49.85
CA ASN A 17 -33.04 -2.20 50.45
C ASN A 17 -32.95 -2.09 51.98
N GLN A 18 -34.05 -1.73 52.64
CA GLN A 18 -34.15 -1.62 54.11
C GLN A 18 -33.83 -2.94 54.87
N GLN A 19 -33.72 -4.07 54.17
CA GLN A 19 -33.37 -5.38 54.72
C GLN A 19 -31.92 -5.79 54.41
N GLY A 20 -31.09 -4.87 53.89
CA GLY A 20 -29.69 -5.15 53.55
C GLY A 20 -29.50 -6.04 52.32
N ARG A 21 -30.52 -6.14 51.45
CA ARG A 21 -30.49 -6.98 50.24
C ARG A 21 -30.32 -6.14 49.00
N LEU A 22 -29.57 -6.65 48.03
CA LEU A 22 -29.39 -5.99 46.76
C LEU A 22 -30.72 -5.89 46.00
N ILE A 23 -31.08 -4.69 45.52
CA ILE A 23 -32.30 -4.47 44.73
C ILE A 23 -32.17 -5.09 43.34
N ARG A 24 -30.97 -5.04 42.75
CA ARG A 24 -30.71 -5.59 41.42
C ARG A 24 -30.80 -7.11 41.39
N ARG A 25 -31.24 -7.61 40.23
CA ARG A 25 -31.35 -9.03 39.91
C ARG A 25 -30.35 -9.41 38.82
N GLU A 26 -30.05 -10.70 38.73
CA GLU A 26 -29.32 -11.24 37.60
C GLU A 26 -30.02 -10.90 36.30
N SER A 27 -29.22 -10.61 35.28
CA SER A 27 -29.69 -10.11 34.00
C SER A 27 -28.77 -10.59 32.88
N VAL A 28 -29.09 -10.20 31.65
CA VAL A 28 -28.24 -10.45 30.47
C VAL A 28 -26.83 -9.85 30.58
N THR A 29 -26.60 -8.93 31.52
CA THR A 29 -25.30 -8.28 31.77
C THR A 29 -24.78 -8.47 33.19
N THR A 30 -25.46 -9.27 34.03
CA THR A 30 -25.08 -9.43 35.44
C THR A 30 -25.30 -10.86 35.92
N GLU A 31 -24.29 -11.44 36.53
CA GLU A 31 -24.36 -12.74 37.23
C GLU A 31 -23.82 -12.62 38.65
N PHE A 32 -24.55 -13.18 39.62
CA PHE A 32 -24.15 -13.21 41.01
C PHE A 32 -23.52 -14.57 41.37
N LYS A 33 -22.47 -14.51 42.18
CA LYS A 33 -21.79 -15.67 42.74
C LYS A 33 -21.60 -15.45 44.23
N ARG A 34 -21.87 -16.49 45.01
CA ARG A 34 -21.66 -16.45 46.46
C ARG A 34 -20.18 -16.35 46.80
N GLU A 35 -19.36 -17.16 46.14
CA GLU A 35 -17.95 -17.34 46.45
C GLU A 35 -17.10 -17.31 45.18
N PHE A 36 -15.84 -16.93 45.34
CA PHE A 36 -14.82 -17.01 44.31
C PHE A 36 -13.90 -18.20 44.58
N ASP A 37 -14.18 -19.34 43.95
CA ASP A 37 -13.40 -20.56 44.09
C ASP A 37 -12.65 -20.85 42.78
N TRP A 38 -11.45 -20.30 42.65
CA TRP A 38 -10.61 -20.51 41.48
C TRP A 38 -9.90 -21.88 41.47
N ALA A 39 -9.73 -22.50 42.65
CA ALA A 39 -9.06 -23.78 42.80
C ALA A 39 -9.90 -24.92 42.20
N SER A 40 -11.22 -24.86 42.37
CA SER A 40 -12.13 -25.82 41.74
C SER A 40 -12.15 -25.68 40.22
N LYS A 41 -11.84 -26.78 39.54
CA LYS A 41 -11.92 -26.89 38.07
C LYS A 41 -13.33 -26.59 37.56
N GLU A 42 -14.35 -27.01 38.30
CA GLU A 42 -15.74 -26.79 37.93
C GLU A 42 -16.12 -25.31 38.05
N SER A 43 -15.77 -24.66 39.16
CA SER A 43 -16.04 -23.25 39.41
C SER A 43 -15.35 -22.34 38.39
N ARG A 44 -14.04 -22.52 38.16
CA ARG A 44 -13.33 -21.72 37.14
C ARG A 44 -13.88 -21.94 35.73
N SER A 45 -14.29 -23.17 35.39
CA SER A 45 -14.92 -23.45 34.10
C SER A 45 -16.30 -22.78 33.97
N LYS A 46 -17.09 -22.71 35.05
CA LYS A 46 -18.36 -21.96 35.07
C LYS A 46 -18.12 -20.45 34.89
N TYR A 47 -17.11 -19.89 35.54
CA TYR A 47 -16.77 -18.48 35.38
C TYR A 47 -16.38 -18.18 33.92
N ALA A 48 -15.50 -19.00 33.36
CA ALA A 48 -15.05 -18.87 31.98
C ALA A 48 -16.20 -18.99 30.97
N LYS A 49 -17.15 -19.93 31.19
CA LYS A 49 -18.38 -20.05 30.41
C LYS A 49 -19.20 -18.76 30.41
N SER A 50 -19.40 -18.17 31.59
CA SER A 50 -20.17 -16.92 31.72
C SER A 50 -19.44 -15.73 31.10
N MET A 51 -18.12 -15.64 31.24
CA MET A 51 -17.32 -14.61 30.57
C MET A 51 -17.45 -14.70 29.05
N ALA A 52 -17.33 -15.90 28.47
CA ALA A 52 -17.55 -16.10 27.03
C ALA A 52 -18.98 -15.72 26.62
N ALA A 53 -19.99 -16.06 27.43
CA ALA A 53 -21.38 -15.71 27.19
C ALA A 53 -21.65 -14.19 27.20
N PHE A 54 -21.00 -13.45 28.10
CA PHE A 54 -21.06 -11.98 28.14
C PHE A 54 -20.37 -11.36 26.92
N ALA A 55 -19.16 -11.83 26.61
CA ALA A 55 -18.36 -11.33 25.49
C ALA A 55 -19.07 -11.51 24.13
N ASN A 56 -19.81 -12.62 23.96
CA ASN A 56 -20.62 -12.89 22.77
C ASN A 56 -21.91 -12.06 22.67
N ASN A 57 -22.34 -11.42 23.75
CA ASN A 57 -23.53 -10.59 23.78
C ASN A 57 -23.15 -9.10 23.74
N ARG A 58 -23.33 -8.38 24.85
CA ARG A 58 -23.07 -6.94 25.01
C ARG A 58 -22.10 -6.64 26.16
N GLY A 59 -21.28 -7.62 26.54
CA GLY A 59 -20.49 -7.58 27.77
C GLY A 59 -21.36 -7.76 29.03
N GLY A 60 -20.75 -7.54 30.19
CA GLY A 60 -21.43 -7.64 31.49
C GLY A 60 -20.47 -7.81 32.65
N CYS A 61 -20.98 -8.21 33.80
CA CYS A 61 -20.17 -8.51 34.98
C CYS A 61 -20.54 -9.80 35.69
N LEU A 62 -19.52 -10.47 36.22
CA LEU A 62 -19.66 -11.43 37.30
C LEU A 62 -19.36 -10.73 38.61
N VAL A 63 -20.29 -10.82 39.56
CA VAL A 63 -20.14 -10.22 40.88
C VAL A 63 -20.13 -11.33 41.93
N PHE A 64 -19.08 -11.32 42.75
CA PHE A 64 -18.79 -12.31 43.77
C PHE A 64 -19.05 -11.75 45.17
N GLY A 65 -19.45 -12.62 46.11
CA GLY A 65 -19.80 -12.23 47.47
C GLY A 65 -21.28 -11.94 47.66
N ILE A 66 -22.16 -12.45 46.78
CA ILE A 66 -23.62 -12.24 46.84
C ILE A 66 -24.34 -13.59 46.76
N LYS A 67 -25.24 -13.88 47.72
CA LYS A 67 -26.04 -15.12 47.70
C LYS A 67 -27.11 -15.09 46.59
N ASN A 68 -27.35 -16.22 45.92
CA ASN A 68 -28.43 -16.34 44.91
C ASN A 68 -29.84 -16.06 45.45
N ALA A 69 -30.11 -16.36 46.72
CA ALA A 69 -31.34 -15.96 47.39
C ALA A 69 -31.01 -15.80 48.89
N PRO A 70 -31.35 -14.67 49.55
CA PRO A 70 -32.11 -13.53 49.06
C PRO A 70 -31.25 -12.32 48.61
N HIS A 71 -30.20 -12.53 47.81
CA HIS A 71 -29.27 -11.47 47.35
C HIS A 71 -28.62 -10.68 48.50
N GLU A 72 -28.25 -11.40 49.56
CA GLU A 72 -27.48 -10.85 50.67
C GLU A 72 -26.00 -10.77 50.31
N VAL A 73 -25.39 -9.64 50.67
CA VAL A 73 -23.94 -9.45 50.61
C VAL A 73 -23.30 -10.28 51.72
N VAL A 74 -22.48 -11.26 51.34
CA VAL A 74 -21.68 -12.11 52.24
C VAL A 74 -20.21 -11.73 52.26
N GLY A 75 -19.73 -11.13 51.18
CA GLY A 75 -18.33 -10.76 50.99
C GLY A 75 -17.43 -11.93 50.63
N ILE A 76 -16.21 -11.60 50.19
CA ILE A 76 -15.12 -12.51 49.82
C ILE A 76 -13.78 -11.91 50.25
N SER A 77 -12.75 -12.74 50.43
CA SER A 77 -11.41 -12.30 50.86
C SER A 77 -10.27 -12.75 49.94
N ASN A 78 -10.53 -13.69 49.04
CA ASN A 78 -9.51 -14.35 48.23
C ASN A 78 -9.54 -13.93 46.76
N PHE A 79 -10.28 -12.87 46.40
CA PHE A 79 -10.48 -12.48 45.01
C PHE A 79 -9.15 -12.06 44.38
N MET A 80 -8.48 -11.03 44.92
CA MET A 80 -7.20 -10.55 44.38
C MET A 80 -6.00 -11.48 44.64
N ALA A 81 -6.20 -12.64 45.29
CA ALA A 81 -5.12 -13.62 45.49
C ALA A 81 -4.71 -14.34 44.19
N ILE A 82 -5.55 -14.32 43.15
CA ILE A 82 -5.26 -14.88 41.83
C ILE A 82 -4.86 -13.76 40.88
N ASP A 83 -3.70 -13.91 40.24
CA ASP A 83 -3.20 -13.01 39.21
C ASP A 83 -4.06 -13.07 37.94
N ASP A 84 -4.36 -11.92 37.36
CA ASP A 84 -5.11 -11.77 36.11
C ASP A 84 -4.43 -12.47 34.94
N ALA A 85 -3.09 -12.61 34.96
CA ALA A 85 -2.35 -13.37 33.96
C ALA A 85 -2.73 -14.86 33.98
N VAL A 86 -3.01 -15.43 35.15
CA VAL A 86 -3.44 -16.82 35.30
C VAL A 86 -4.85 -17.01 34.73
N ILE A 87 -5.76 -16.07 35.03
CA ILE A 87 -7.11 -16.07 34.47
C ILE A 87 -7.06 -15.94 32.95
N THR A 88 -6.27 -14.99 32.44
CA THR A 88 -6.07 -14.75 31.01
C THR A 88 -5.54 -15.99 30.30
N THR A 89 -4.51 -16.63 30.86
CA THR A 89 -3.95 -17.87 30.29
C THR A 89 -5.01 -18.97 30.21
N PHE A 90 -5.77 -19.16 31.29
CA PHE A 90 -6.84 -20.15 31.32
C PHE A 90 -7.96 -19.87 30.31
N LEU A 91 -8.35 -18.60 30.13
CA LEU A 91 -9.34 -18.21 29.12
C LEU A 91 -8.82 -18.44 27.70
N ASN A 92 -7.56 -18.10 27.42
CA ASN A 92 -6.95 -18.29 26.11
C ASN A 92 -6.76 -19.77 25.74
N GLU A 93 -6.57 -20.65 26.72
CA GLU A 93 -6.57 -22.10 26.49
C GLU A 93 -7.95 -22.64 26.10
N LEU A 94 -9.02 -21.99 26.57
CA LEU A 94 -10.39 -22.47 26.37
C LEU A 94 -11.12 -21.77 25.22
N PHE A 95 -10.81 -20.51 24.90
CA PHE A 95 -11.60 -19.68 24.01
C PHE A 95 -10.76 -18.91 22.99
N THR A 96 -11.35 -18.65 21.83
CA THR A 96 -10.84 -17.73 20.81
C THR A 96 -12.00 -16.94 20.18
N PRO A 97 -11.85 -15.64 19.87
CA PRO A 97 -10.70 -14.78 20.16
C PRO A 97 -10.61 -14.37 21.63
N TYR A 98 -9.53 -13.67 21.99
CA TYR A 98 -9.24 -13.18 23.35
C TYR A 98 -10.45 -12.50 24.00
N ILE A 99 -10.74 -12.88 25.24
CA ILE A 99 -11.78 -12.27 26.07
C ILE A 99 -11.16 -11.19 26.93
N GLU A 100 -11.49 -9.93 26.65
CA GLU A 100 -11.04 -8.78 27.42
C GLU A 100 -11.89 -8.63 28.69
N PHE A 101 -11.23 -8.56 29.84
CA PHE A 101 -11.87 -8.41 31.14
C PHE A 101 -11.04 -7.52 32.07
N GLU A 102 -11.70 -6.94 33.06
CA GLU A 102 -11.08 -6.12 34.11
C GLU A 102 -11.62 -6.54 35.48
N ARG A 103 -10.78 -6.49 36.52
CA ARG A 103 -11.11 -6.96 37.86
C ARG A 103 -10.96 -5.87 38.90
N THR A 104 -11.94 -5.78 39.80
CA THR A 104 -11.96 -4.80 40.88
C THR A 104 -12.59 -5.40 42.13
N GLU A 105 -12.18 -4.90 43.30
CA GLU A 105 -12.89 -5.12 44.56
C GLU A 105 -13.65 -3.85 44.92
N HIS A 106 -14.78 -4.01 45.59
CA HIS A 106 -15.59 -2.89 46.09
C HIS A 106 -16.14 -3.24 47.46
N GLU A 107 -16.29 -2.25 48.34
CA GLU A 107 -16.83 -2.46 49.68
C GLU A 107 -18.31 -2.06 49.71
N VAL A 108 -19.16 -2.98 50.14
CA VAL A 108 -20.60 -2.76 50.29
C VAL A 108 -21.01 -3.21 51.67
N ASP A 109 -21.54 -2.30 52.49
CA ASP A 109 -21.99 -2.58 53.87
C ASP A 109 -20.89 -3.27 54.72
N GLY A 110 -19.65 -2.75 54.65
CA GLY A 110 -18.51 -3.28 55.39
C GLY A 110 -17.97 -4.63 54.89
N LYS A 111 -18.45 -5.11 53.73
CA LYS A 111 -18.06 -6.39 53.13
C LYS A 111 -17.47 -6.19 51.75
N THR A 112 -16.31 -6.80 51.51
CA THR A 112 -15.64 -6.76 50.21
C THR A 112 -16.34 -7.69 49.21
N ILE A 113 -16.75 -7.15 48.07
CA ILE A 113 -17.23 -7.91 46.91
C ILE A 113 -16.21 -7.83 45.78
N GLY A 114 -16.18 -8.85 44.92
CA GLY A 114 -15.30 -8.89 43.74
C GLY A 114 -16.11 -8.76 42.47
N ILE A 115 -15.60 -8.02 41.50
CA ILE A 115 -16.28 -7.77 40.23
C ILE A 115 -15.33 -8.08 39.09
N ILE A 116 -15.77 -8.93 38.17
CA ILE A 116 -15.11 -9.17 36.88
C ILE A 116 -15.99 -8.53 35.81
N TRP A 117 -15.51 -7.45 35.22
CA TRP A 117 -16.08 -6.80 34.05
C TRP A 117 -15.62 -7.51 32.79
N VAL A 118 -16.54 -7.85 31.91
CA VAL A 118 -16.25 -8.51 30.63
C VAL A 118 -16.72 -7.59 29.51
N LYS A 119 -15.81 -7.20 28.62
CA LYS A 119 -16.15 -6.33 27.50
C LYS A 119 -16.85 -7.14 26.40
N GLU A 120 -17.73 -6.47 25.65
CA GLU A 120 -18.26 -7.01 24.41
C GLU A 120 -17.10 -7.25 23.44
N ASN A 121 -17.02 -8.46 22.88
CA ASN A 121 -15.96 -8.78 21.95
C ASN A 121 -16.20 -8.07 20.62
N GLN A 122 -15.17 -7.42 20.08
CA GLN A 122 -15.23 -6.77 18.76
C GLN A 122 -15.25 -7.78 17.61
N THR A 123 -14.70 -8.98 17.87
CA THR A 123 -14.59 -10.09 16.93
C THR A 123 -15.44 -11.26 17.43
N LYS A 124 -16.75 -11.17 17.21
CA LYS A 124 -17.69 -12.25 17.55
C LYS A 124 -17.82 -13.26 16.39
N PRO A 125 -18.06 -14.56 16.68
CA PRO A 125 -18.23 -15.13 18.00
C PRO A 125 -16.90 -15.55 18.68
N VAL A 126 -16.90 -15.48 20.00
CA VAL A 126 -16.00 -16.22 20.90
C VAL A 126 -16.44 -17.68 20.96
N VAL A 127 -15.55 -18.56 20.53
CA VAL A 127 -15.77 -20.00 20.40
C VAL A 127 -14.89 -20.73 21.40
N CYS A 128 -15.44 -21.76 22.04
CA CYS A 128 -14.69 -22.68 22.89
C CYS A 128 -13.84 -23.61 22.01
N ILE A 129 -12.54 -23.73 22.27
CA ILE A 129 -11.61 -24.55 21.49
C ILE A 129 -11.16 -25.82 22.21
N LYS A 130 -11.45 -25.93 23.51
CA LYS A 130 -10.99 -27.04 24.35
C LYS A 130 -12.02 -27.38 25.44
N ASP A 131 -12.16 -28.67 25.72
CA ASP A 131 -13.04 -29.15 26.78
C ASP A 131 -12.52 -28.78 28.17
N SER A 132 -13.46 -28.49 29.07
CA SER A 132 -13.24 -28.31 30.50
C SER A 132 -14.36 -28.98 31.29
N ALA A 133 -14.60 -28.58 32.53
CA ALA A 133 -15.62 -29.22 33.37
C ALA A 133 -17.06 -28.96 32.87
N VAL A 134 -17.36 -27.75 32.41
CA VAL A 134 -18.71 -27.36 31.94
C VAL A 134 -18.72 -26.64 30.59
N THR A 135 -17.57 -26.61 29.92
CA THR A 135 -17.38 -26.03 28.58
C THR A 135 -16.82 -27.09 27.65
N PHE A 136 -17.25 -27.07 26.39
CA PHE A 136 -16.93 -28.09 25.39
C PHE A 136 -16.45 -27.45 24.09
N GLY A 137 -15.49 -28.05 23.43
CA GLY A 137 -14.91 -27.57 22.19
C GLY A 137 -15.97 -27.40 21.09
N SER A 138 -15.78 -26.40 20.25
CA SER A 138 -16.68 -25.92 19.20
C SER A 138 -18.00 -25.29 19.68
N ASP A 139 -18.30 -25.29 20.98
CA ASP A 139 -19.46 -24.58 21.49
C ASP A 139 -19.23 -23.07 21.51
N ILE A 140 -20.31 -22.33 21.24
CA ILE A 140 -20.39 -20.89 21.47
C ILE A 140 -21.38 -20.69 22.62
N TYR A 141 -20.97 -19.96 23.65
CA TYR A 141 -21.84 -19.64 24.78
C TYR A 141 -22.45 -18.26 24.62
N PHE A 142 -23.72 -18.13 25.02
CA PHE A 142 -24.48 -16.90 24.96
C PHE A 142 -25.35 -16.77 26.20
N ARG A 143 -25.59 -15.53 26.64
CA ARG A 143 -26.36 -15.27 27.86
C ARG A 143 -27.81 -14.93 27.54
N TYR A 144 -28.74 -15.76 28.03
CA TYR A 144 -30.18 -15.54 27.94
C TYR A 144 -30.75 -15.25 29.33
N GLY A 145 -31.17 -14.01 29.56
CA GLY A 145 -31.58 -13.57 30.90
C GLY A 145 -30.48 -13.83 31.92
N ALA A 146 -30.77 -14.63 32.94
CA ALA A 146 -29.84 -14.97 34.02
C ALA A 146 -28.97 -16.22 33.75
N LYS A 147 -29.05 -16.85 32.56
CA LYS A 147 -28.38 -18.13 32.27
C LYS A 147 -27.39 -18.04 31.12
N SER A 148 -26.21 -18.63 31.31
CA SER A 148 -25.19 -18.84 30.27
C SER A 148 -25.33 -20.25 29.67
N GLU A 149 -25.76 -20.33 28.41
CA GLU A 149 -26.06 -21.59 27.71
C GLU A 149 -25.45 -21.59 26.31
N LYS A 150 -25.58 -22.71 25.58
CA LYS A 150 -25.13 -22.76 24.17
C LYS A 150 -25.95 -21.76 23.34
N ILE A 151 -25.30 -21.09 22.39
CA ILE A 151 -25.98 -20.15 21.50
C ILE A 151 -27.05 -20.87 20.67
N LYS A 152 -28.18 -20.19 20.43
CA LYS A 152 -29.24 -20.68 19.57
C LYS A 152 -28.95 -20.25 18.14
N ALA A 153 -29.41 -21.03 17.17
CA ALA A 153 -29.12 -20.78 15.76
C ALA A 153 -29.51 -19.36 15.31
N GLY A 154 -30.66 -18.85 15.76
CA GLY A 154 -31.11 -17.49 15.43
C GLY A 154 -30.15 -16.40 15.91
N ASP A 155 -29.67 -16.50 17.16
CA ASP A 155 -28.74 -15.54 17.74
C ASP A 155 -27.36 -15.61 17.07
N LEU A 156 -26.91 -16.81 16.69
CA LEU A 156 -25.67 -16.97 15.91
C LEU A 156 -25.78 -16.30 14.53
N VAL A 157 -26.90 -16.50 13.83
CA VAL A 157 -27.16 -15.83 12.54
C VAL A 157 -27.19 -14.31 12.73
N ASN A 158 -27.78 -13.81 13.81
CA ASN A 158 -27.79 -12.39 14.12
C ASN A 158 -26.38 -11.83 14.33
N ILE A 159 -25.51 -12.53 15.06
CA ILE A 159 -24.10 -12.14 15.23
C ILE A 159 -23.40 -12.05 13.86
N ILE A 160 -23.57 -13.07 13.01
CA ILE A 160 -22.93 -13.10 11.69
C ILE A 160 -23.43 -11.92 10.82
N ASN A 161 -24.73 -11.66 10.83
CA ASN A 161 -25.30 -10.54 10.07
C ASN A 161 -24.82 -9.20 10.60
N GLN A 162 -24.73 -9.02 11.91
CA GLN A 162 -24.23 -7.78 12.52
C GLN A 162 -22.79 -7.51 12.12
N VAL A 163 -21.92 -8.53 12.14
CA VAL A 163 -20.52 -8.39 11.68
C VAL A 163 -20.47 -7.95 10.22
N ARG A 164 -21.26 -8.59 9.35
CA ARG A 164 -21.34 -8.22 7.92
C ARG A 164 -21.87 -6.80 7.72
N GLU A 165 -22.87 -6.38 8.48
CA GLU A 165 -23.44 -5.04 8.42
C GLU A 165 -22.45 -3.98 8.89
N ASP A 166 -21.69 -4.24 9.95
CA ASP A 166 -20.68 -3.32 10.46
C ASP A 166 -19.52 -3.15 9.47
N GLU A 167 -19.06 -4.24 8.83
CA GLU A 167 -18.10 -4.16 7.71
C GLU A 167 -18.68 -3.40 6.52
N THR A 168 -19.92 -3.70 6.14
CA THR A 168 -20.61 -3.01 5.05
C THR A 168 -20.75 -1.51 5.33
N ARG A 169 -21.03 -1.13 6.59
CA ARG A 169 -21.12 0.28 7.01
C ARG A 169 -19.77 0.99 6.91
N LYS A 170 -18.67 0.32 7.29
CA LYS A 170 -17.30 0.86 7.12
C LYS A 170 -16.98 1.12 5.65
N TRP A 171 -17.27 0.16 4.77
CA TRP A 171 -17.08 0.31 3.33
C TRP A 171 -17.96 1.41 2.75
N ARG A 172 -19.24 1.46 3.11
CA ARG A 172 -20.16 2.51 2.66
C ARG A 172 -19.63 3.90 3.02
N ASN A 173 -19.13 4.09 4.25
CA ASN A 173 -18.56 5.37 4.67
C ASN A 173 -17.37 5.79 3.78
N ILE A 174 -16.51 4.82 3.41
CA ILE A 174 -15.40 5.06 2.50
C ILE A 174 -15.94 5.47 1.12
N PHE A 175 -16.90 4.73 0.56
CA PHE A 175 -17.47 5.04 -0.75
C PHE A 175 -18.22 6.38 -0.78
N GLU A 176 -18.95 6.75 0.26
CA GLU A 176 -19.60 8.06 0.39
C GLU A 176 -18.58 9.20 0.38
N LYS A 177 -17.48 9.04 1.12
CA LYS A 177 -16.35 9.98 1.08
C LYS A 177 -15.72 10.03 -0.30
N CYS A 178 -15.58 8.87 -0.96
CA CYS A 178 -15.03 8.80 -2.31
C CYS A 178 -15.88 9.54 -3.33
N ALA A 179 -17.20 9.36 -3.26
CA ALA A 179 -18.15 10.04 -4.14
C ALA A 179 -18.14 11.57 -3.92
N THR A 180 -17.94 12.03 -2.68
CA THR A 180 -17.94 13.46 -2.33
C THR A 180 -16.65 14.16 -2.75
N ILE A 181 -15.50 13.51 -2.57
CA ILE A 181 -14.17 14.10 -2.84
C ILE A 181 -13.77 13.91 -4.32
N GLY A 182 -14.28 12.86 -4.97
CA GLY A 182 -13.88 12.44 -6.31
C GLY A 182 -12.65 11.52 -6.25
N VAL A 183 -12.69 10.42 -7.02
CA VAL A 183 -11.67 9.36 -6.97
C VAL A 183 -10.25 9.85 -7.30
N ASP A 184 -10.12 10.89 -8.11
CA ASP A 184 -8.83 11.46 -8.50
C ASP A 184 -8.14 12.25 -7.39
N ASN A 185 -8.90 12.70 -6.39
CA ASN A 185 -8.41 13.51 -5.28
C ASN A 185 -8.14 12.68 -4.01
N ILE A 186 -8.14 11.34 -4.12
CA ILE A 186 -8.03 10.43 -2.99
C ILE A 186 -6.70 9.68 -3.02
N GLY A 187 -6.03 9.65 -1.87
CA GLY A 187 -4.86 8.82 -1.62
C GLY A 187 -5.11 7.87 -0.45
N PHE A 188 -4.68 6.63 -0.58
CA PHE A 188 -4.74 5.62 0.47
C PHE A 188 -3.41 5.56 1.23
N LEU A 189 -3.43 5.87 2.53
CA LEU A 189 -2.28 5.72 3.41
C LEU A 189 -2.29 4.32 4.07
N ASN A 190 -1.25 3.53 3.82
CA ASN A 190 -0.96 2.31 4.56
C ASN A 190 -0.17 2.66 5.82
N LYS A 191 -0.85 2.65 6.97
CA LYS A 191 -0.24 2.94 8.28
C LYS A 191 0.91 2.00 8.65
N LYS A 192 0.93 0.76 8.16
CA LYS A 192 1.98 -0.22 8.51
C LYS A 192 3.28 0.04 7.77
N THR A 193 3.20 0.58 6.55
CA THR A 193 4.37 0.76 5.68
C THR A 193 4.72 2.21 5.42
N GLY A 194 3.85 3.16 5.80
CA GLY A 194 4.01 4.58 5.46
C GLY A 194 3.75 4.91 3.99
N GLU A 195 3.30 3.92 3.19
CA GLU A 195 3.01 4.11 1.76
C GLU A 195 1.70 4.89 1.58
N ILE A 196 1.73 5.99 0.83
CA ILE A 196 0.55 6.69 0.34
C ILE A 196 0.39 6.37 -1.15
N LYS A 197 -0.68 5.68 -1.53
CA LYS A 197 -1.02 5.42 -2.94
C LYS A 197 -2.12 6.37 -3.39
N SER A 198 -1.78 7.28 -4.29
CA SER A 198 -2.73 8.07 -5.07
C SER A 198 -2.87 7.48 -6.48
N ASN A 199 -3.89 7.89 -7.24
CA ASN A 199 -4.19 7.36 -8.58
C ASN A 199 -2.99 7.32 -9.54
N ALA A 200 -2.06 8.28 -9.44
CA ALA A 200 -0.87 8.33 -10.29
C ALA A 200 0.45 8.00 -9.56
N ASN A 201 0.55 8.31 -8.26
CA ASN A 201 1.83 8.34 -7.55
C ASN A 201 1.76 7.52 -6.25
N THR A 202 2.83 6.79 -5.95
CA THR A 202 3.06 6.18 -4.63
C THR A 202 4.11 7.00 -3.90
N PHE A 203 3.78 7.54 -2.74
CA PHE A 203 4.69 8.24 -1.84
C PHE A 203 5.03 7.32 -0.66
N ILE A 204 6.22 7.45 -0.09
CA ILE A 204 6.58 6.80 1.17
C ILE A 204 6.90 7.93 2.15
N LEU A 205 6.16 7.97 3.27
CA LEU A 205 6.45 8.87 4.36
C LEU A 205 7.62 8.35 5.19
N ASP A 206 8.48 9.25 5.65
CA ASP A 206 9.48 8.90 6.66
C ASP A 206 8.81 8.61 8.01
N GLU A 207 9.53 7.91 8.88
CA GLU A 207 9.03 7.48 10.20
C GLU A 207 8.77 8.69 11.13
N ALA A 208 9.50 9.79 10.95
CA ALA A 208 9.35 11.00 11.75
C ALA A 208 8.04 11.75 11.46
N LEU A 209 7.65 11.88 10.18
CA LEU A 209 6.39 12.46 9.73
C LEU A 209 5.22 11.52 9.99
N LEU A 210 5.41 10.21 9.87
CA LEU A 210 4.38 9.23 10.19
C LEU A 210 3.95 9.33 11.66
N ASN A 211 4.91 9.54 12.58
CA ASN A 211 4.64 9.73 14.00
C ASN A 211 3.94 11.08 14.32
N GLN A 212 4.03 12.06 13.42
CA GLN A 212 3.33 13.35 13.57
C GLN A 212 1.88 13.30 13.08
N ILE A 213 1.51 12.31 12.26
CA ILE A 213 0.14 12.12 11.78
C ILE A 213 -0.70 11.52 12.91
N GLN A 214 -1.29 12.39 13.73
CA GLN A 214 -2.31 12.00 14.70
C GLN A 214 -3.65 11.81 14.01
N ILE A 215 -3.93 10.59 13.55
CA ILE A 215 -5.30 10.22 13.16
C ILE A 215 -6.06 9.91 14.44
N VAL A 216 -6.82 10.90 14.88
CA VAL A 216 -7.78 10.77 15.97
C VAL A 216 -8.83 9.74 15.53
N ASP A 217 -8.84 8.56 16.18
CA ASP A 217 -9.93 7.61 16.00
C ASP A 217 -11.24 8.31 16.42
N LYS A 218 -12.31 8.10 15.67
CA LYS A 218 -13.63 8.76 15.84
C LYS A 218 -14.29 8.55 17.22
N TYR A 219 -13.59 7.93 18.18
CA TYR A 219 -13.97 7.77 19.57
C TYR A 219 -13.33 8.80 20.52
N SER A 220 -12.44 9.67 20.05
CA SER A 220 -12.06 10.86 20.82
C SER A 220 -13.19 11.89 20.70
N GLU A 221 -13.82 12.14 21.83
CA GLU A 221 -15.00 12.98 22.00
C GLU A 221 -14.92 14.29 21.21
N LYS A 222 -15.98 14.57 20.45
CA LYS A 222 -16.24 15.90 19.92
C LYS A 222 -16.44 16.85 21.10
N THR A 223 -15.37 17.48 21.55
CA THR A 223 -15.46 18.80 22.17
C THR A 223 -15.70 19.81 21.04
N GLU A 224 -16.84 20.48 21.11
CA GLU A 224 -17.21 21.57 20.20
C GLU A 224 -16.06 22.57 20.09
N GLY A 225 -15.62 22.87 18.86
CA GLY A 225 -14.62 23.90 18.59
C GLY A 225 -13.23 23.42 18.12
N SER A 226 -12.99 22.11 17.99
CA SER A 226 -11.69 21.62 17.51
C SER A 226 -11.51 21.90 16.00
N PRO A 227 -10.46 22.63 15.58
CA PRO A 227 -10.29 23.09 14.22
C PRO A 227 -10.08 21.90 13.27
N ALA A 228 -10.68 21.97 12.07
CA ALA A 228 -10.37 21.04 10.99
C ALA A 228 -8.87 21.12 10.70
N LEU A 229 -8.12 20.07 11.08
CA LEU A 229 -6.67 19.98 10.91
C LEU A 229 -6.32 20.15 9.43
N ARG A 230 -5.82 21.34 9.09
CA ARG A 230 -5.24 21.66 7.80
C ARG A 230 -3.75 21.36 7.90
N ILE A 231 -3.31 20.22 7.37
CA ILE A 231 -1.89 19.91 7.26
C ILE A 231 -1.31 20.79 6.15
N ILE A 232 -0.68 21.90 6.52
CA ILE A 232 0.32 22.56 5.67
C ILE A 232 1.66 22.14 6.26
N GLY A 233 2.16 20.99 5.82
CA GLY A 233 3.57 20.65 5.97
C GLY A 233 4.27 21.09 4.71
N GLU A 234 5.28 21.95 4.81
CA GLU A 234 6.28 22.04 3.76
C GLU A 234 6.90 20.65 3.63
N ILE A 235 6.68 20.00 2.48
CA ILE A 235 7.28 18.70 2.18
C ILE A 235 8.79 18.97 2.12
N PRO A 236 9.61 18.47 3.07
CA PRO A 236 11.05 18.56 2.91
C PRO A 236 11.42 17.77 1.65
N GLU A 237 12.44 18.20 0.89
CA GLU A 237 12.92 17.59 -0.36
C GLU A 237 13.26 16.08 -0.30
N VAL A 238 13.03 15.40 0.83
CA VAL A 238 13.29 13.98 1.08
C VAL A 238 12.03 13.11 0.95
N ALA A 239 10.98 13.58 0.26
CA ALA A 239 10.04 12.65 -0.37
C ALA A 239 10.78 11.90 -1.49
N ARG A 240 11.45 10.79 -1.17
CA ARG A 240 12.04 9.91 -2.18
C ARG A 240 10.90 9.37 -3.05
N VAL A 241 10.74 9.97 -4.22
CA VAL A 241 9.96 9.41 -5.32
C VAL A 241 10.64 8.11 -5.72
N ILE A 242 10.16 6.98 -5.19
CA ILE A 242 10.41 5.69 -5.81
C ILE A 242 9.33 5.52 -6.87
N THR A 243 9.50 6.23 -7.99
CA THR A 243 8.96 5.73 -9.25
C THR A 243 9.60 4.36 -9.42
N ARG A 244 8.82 3.27 -9.30
CA ARG A 244 9.27 1.97 -9.80
C ARG A 244 9.73 2.24 -11.22
N ALA A 245 11.01 2.01 -11.50
CA ALA A 245 11.54 2.18 -12.84
C ALA A 245 10.70 1.30 -13.76
N LYS A 246 9.84 1.94 -14.57
CA LYS A 246 9.11 1.27 -15.63
C LYS A 246 10.18 0.54 -16.45
N PRO A 247 10.09 -0.78 -16.68
CA PRO A 247 11.07 -1.46 -17.52
C PRO A 247 11.04 -0.77 -18.88
N LEU A 248 12.15 -0.14 -19.25
CA LEU A 248 12.31 0.55 -20.52
C LEU A 248 12.72 -0.46 -21.58
N TYR A 249 11.96 -0.53 -22.66
CA TYR A 249 12.26 -1.37 -23.82
C TYR A 249 12.83 -0.53 -24.97
N GLU A 250 13.42 -1.20 -25.96
CA GLU A 250 13.93 -0.55 -27.18
C GLU A 250 12.83 0.24 -27.92
N GLU A 251 11.59 -0.26 -27.88
CA GLU A 251 10.42 0.40 -28.48
C GLU A 251 10.12 1.76 -27.83
N ASP A 252 10.29 1.86 -26.51
CA ASP A 252 10.06 3.11 -25.76
C ASP A 252 11.09 4.18 -26.14
N LEU A 253 12.33 3.76 -26.44
CA LEU A 253 13.39 4.66 -26.91
C LEU A 253 13.11 5.17 -28.32
N ILE A 254 12.66 4.29 -29.23
CA ILE A 254 12.32 4.66 -30.61
C ILE A 254 11.12 5.62 -30.60
N LYS A 255 10.11 5.34 -29.76
CA LYS A 255 8.96 6.22 -29.57
C LYS A 255 9.42 7.58 -29.04
N ALA A 256 10.25 7.61 -28.00
CA ALA A 256 10.77 8.85 -27.43
C ALA A 256 11.59 9.68 -28.44
N PHE A 257 12.39 9.03 -29.29
CA PHE A 257 13.12 9.71 -30.36
C PHE A 257 12.16 10.31 -31.41
N SER A 258 11.11 9.58 -31.78
CA SER A 258 10.17 10.00 -32.82
C SER A 258 9.25 11.14 -32.34
N THR A 259 8.85 11.13 -31.06
CA THR A 259 7.92 12.13 -30.50
C THR A 259 8.63 13.31 -29.84
N GLY A 260 9.94 13.20 -29.57
CA GLY A 260 10.69 14.17 -28.79
C GLY A 260 10.30 14.22 -27.31
N HIS A 261 9.48 13.28 -26.83
CA HIS A 261 9.00 13.23 -25.44
C HIS A 261 9.60 12.02 -24.70
N LEU A 262 10.26 12.28 -23.57
CA LEU A 262 10.88 11.26 -22.72
C LEU A 262 9.96 10.86 -21.56
N GLU A 263 9.56 9.58 -21.49
CA GLU A 263 8.73 9.04 -20.40
C GLU A 263 9.56 8.73 -19.13
N ALA A 264 10.89 8.72 -19.22
CA ALA A 264 11.83 8.47 -18.13
C ALA A 264 13.10 9.33 -18.27
N THR A 265 13.99 9.31 -17.27
CA THR A 265 15.22 10.10 -17.35
C THR A 265 16.13 9.59 -18.48
N PRO A 266 16.86 10.47 -19.20
CA PRO A 266 17.82 10.04 -20.23
C PRO A 266 18.84 9.01 -19.74
N GLN A 267 19.21 9.11 -18.45
CA GLN A 267 20.16 8.21 -17.79
C GLN A 267 19.60 6.78 -17.68
N ASP A 268 18.30 6.65 -17.39
CA ASP A 268 17.64 5.34 -17.31
C ASP A 268 17.52 4.69 -18.69
N TYR A 269 17.26 5.47 -19.74
CA TYR A 269 17.33 4.98 -21.11
C TYR A 269 18.74 4.49 -21.47
N ILE A 270 19.80 5.24 -21.12
CA ILE A 270 21.19 4.80 -21.39
C ILE A 270 21.50 3.50 -20.64
N ARG A 271 21.08 3.37 -19.37
CA ARG A 271 21.21 2.11 -18.62
C ARG A 271 20.48 0.97 -19.33
N ALA A 272 19.24 1.18 -19.76
CA ALA A 272 18.47 0.18 -20.49
C ALA A 272 19.16 -0.25 -21.80
N ILE A 273 19.75 0.68 -22.55
CA ILE A 273 20.51 0.40 -23.79
C ILE A 273 21.73 -0.48 -23.49
N VAL A 274 22.48 -0.18 -22.42
CA VAL A 274 23.65 -0.98 -22.05
C VAL A 274 23.27 -2.39 -21.62
N HIS A 275 22.07 -2.60 -21.09
CA HIS A 275 21.53 -3.92 -20.77
C HIS A 275 20.74 -4.58 -21.92
N GLY A 276 20.55 -3.89 -23.04
CA GLY A 276 19.75 -4.35 -24.18
C GLY A 276 20.50 -5.25 -25.15
N ASN A 277 19.81 -5.63 -26.23
CA ASN A 277 20.33 -6.52 -27.28
C ASN A 277 21.23 -5.81 -28.29
N THR A 278 21.00 -4.51 -28.54
CA THR A 278 21.72 -3.73 -29.54
C THR A 278 22.00 -2.31 -29.06
N VAL A 279 23.15 -1.79 -29.46
CA VAL A 279 23.59 -0.41 -29.21
C VAL A 279 23.28 0.49 -30.41
N ASN A 280 22.83 -0.07 -31.53
CA ASN A 280 22.52 0.67 -32.76
C ASN A 280 21.14 1.34 -32.71
N VAL A 281 20.90 2.10 -31.65
CA VAL A 281 19.67 2.85 -31.40
C VAL A 281 19.95 4.37 -31.43
N PRO A 282 18.95 5.25 -31.54
CA PRO A 282 19.17 6.70 -31.49
C PRO A 282 19.60 7.09 -30.06
N VAL A 283 20.90 7.08 -29.78
CA VAL A 283 21.42 7.35 -28.43
C VAL A 283 21.86 8.81 -28.26
N TYR A 284 22.19 9.49 -29.36
CA TYR A 284 22.72 10.86 -29.33
C TYR A 284 21.69 11.88 -28.85
N PHE A 285 20.41 11.68 -29.17
CA PHE A 285 19.36 12.58 -28.67
C PHE A 285 19.26 12.56 -27.14
N LEU A 286 19.59 11.43 -26.49
CA LEU A 286 19.63 11.34 -25.02
C LEU A 286 20.79 12.15 -24.45
N PHE A 287 21.98 12.07 -25.04
CA PHE A 287 23.14 12.87 -24.62
C PHE A 287 22.91 14.36 -24.87
N HIS A 288 22.26 14.71 -25.97
CA HIS A 288 21.84 16.09 -26.25
C HIS A 288 20.80 16.58 -25.24
N ALA A 289 19.81 15.76 -24.88
CA ALA A 289 18.85 16.09 -23.82
C ALA A 289 19.51 16.29 -22.45
N MET A 290 20.64 15.62 -22.19
CA MET A 290 21.47 15.82 -21.00
C MET A 290 22.45 16.99 -21.11
N GLN A 291 22.49 17.69 -22.25
CA GLN A 291 23.46 18.77 -22.55
C GLN A 291 24.93 18.33 -22.44
N LEU A 292 25.22 17.05 -22.68
CA LEU A 292 26.58 16.53 -22.62
C LEU A 292 27.27 16.64 -23.98
N ASN A 293 28.51 17.11 -23.98
CA ASN A 293 29.37 17.01 -25.16
C ASN A 293 29.87 15.57 -25.36
N ILE A 294 30.48 15.28 -26.51
CA ILE A 294 30.91 13.91 -26.86
C ILE A 294 31.95 13.34 -25.87
N HIS A 295 32.85 14.17 -25.34
CA HIS A 295 33.87 13.75 -24.36
C HIS A 295 33.20 13.42 -23.02
N GLN A 296 32.31 14.28 -22.54
CA GLN A 296 31.52 14.06 -21.33
C GLN A 296 30.60 12.84 -21.45
N SER A 297 30.07 12.59 -22.65
CA SER A 297 29.24 11.40 -22.93
C SER A 297 30.06 10.11 -22.81
N ILE A 298 31.31 10.12 -23.29
CA ILE A 298 32.24 8.98 -23.12
C ILE A 298 32.55 8.76 -21.64
N ASP A 299 32.83 9.82 -20.89
CA ASP A 299 33.12 9.74 -19.45
C ASP A 299 31.89 9.26 -18.65
N PHE A 300 30.70 9.69 -19.03
CA PHE A 300 29.46 9.21 -18.42
C PHE A 300 29.28 7.71 -18.63
N VAL A 301 29.41 7.23 -19.87
CA VAL A 301 29.23 5.80 -20.18
C VAL A 301 30.34 4.94 -19.56
N SER A 302 31.58 5.43 -19.49
CA SER A 302 32.69 4.69 -18.88
C SER A 302 32.49 4.48 -17.37
N ASN A 303 31.90 5.45 -16.69
CA ASN A 303 31.62 5.42 -15.25
C ASN A 303 30.36 4.61 -14.86
N LEU A 304 29.60 4.06 -15.82
CA LEU A 304 28.47 3.18 -15.50
C LEU A 304 28.96 1.88 -14.84
N ALA A 305 28.38 1.53 -13.68
CA ALA A 305 28.69 0.34 -12.90
C ALA A 305 28.14 -0.96 -13.55
N THR A 306 28.62 -1.28 -14.76
CA THR A 306 28.22 -2.46 -15.52
C THR A 306 29.38 -3.01 -16.33
N THR A 307 29.45 -4.33 -16.42
CA THR A 307 30.45 -5.11 -17.19
C THR A 307 29.87 -5.66 -18.49
N HIS A 308 28.68 -5.23 -18.88
CA HIS A 308 27.99 -5.76 -20.05
C HIS A 308 28.71 -5.37 -21.36
N ARG A 309 28.85 -6.32 -22.30
CA ARG A 309 29.56 -6.13 -23.59
C ARG A 309 29.06 -4.92 -24.39
N GLN A 310 27.78 -4.57 -24.23
CA GLN A 310 27.20 -3.43 -24.93
C GLN A 310 27.73 -2.07 -24.45
N LYS A 311 28.26 -1.99 -23.23
CA LYS A 311 28.99 -0.80 -22.76
C LYS A 311 30.19 -0.52 -23.65
N ASP A 312 30.99 -1.55 -23.93
CA ASP A 312 32.17 -1.43 -24.81
C ASP A 312 31.79 -1.10 -26.25
N ASN A 313 30.69 -1.69 -26.75
CA ASN A 313 30.15 -1.36 -28.07
C ASN A 313 29.66 0.09 -28.17
N LEU A 314 29.05 0.63 -27.10
CA LEU A 314 28.60 2.03 -27.04
C LEU A 314 29.79 2.99 -26.95
N LEU A 315 30.79 2.67 -26.13
CA LEU A 315 32.03 3.43 -26.07
C LEU A 315 32.77 3.42 -27.40
N LYS A 316 32.83 2.27 -28.09
CA LYS A 316 33.39 2.18 -29.44
C LYS A 316 32.62 3.07 -30.41
N ARG A 317 31.29 3.05 -30.37
CA ARG A 317 30.44 3.89 -31.23
C ARG A 317 30.64 5.40 -30.95
N LEU A 318 30.78 5.79 -29.69
CA LEU A 318 31.04 7.19 -29.31
C LEU A 318 32.45 7.65 -29.74
N ARG A 319 33.46 6.79 -29.59
CA ARG A 319 34.83 7.06 -30.05
C ARG A 319 34.95 7.08 -31.57
N ASP A 320 34.23 6.19 -32.27
CA ASP A 320 34.18 6.16 -33.73
C ASP A 320 33.73 7.52 -34.30
N ILE A 321 32.85 8.26 -33.61
CA ILE A 321 32.43 9.62 -34.02
C ILE A 321 33.59 10.62 -33.96
N LEU A 322 34.41 10.57 -32.93
CA LEU A 322 35.61 11.41 -32.84
C LEU A 322 36.57 11.15 -34.02
N ASP A 323 36.60 9.91 -34.51
CA ASP A 323 37.39 9.49 -35.67
C ASP A 323 36.69 9.68 -37.03
N MET A 324 35.36 9.85 -37.08
CA MET A 324 34.62 10.04 -38.34
C MET A 324 34.97 11.35 -39.03
N ASN A 325 35.45 12.36 -38.29
CA ASN A 325 36.04 13.57 -38.86
C ASN A 325 37.29 13.27 -39.72
N LYS A 326 37.88 12.06 -39.63
CA LYS A 326 39.03 11.61 -40.41
C LYS A 326 38.70 10.62 -41.54
N LYS A 327 37.46 10.10 -41.62
CA LYS A 327 37.08 9.11 -42.66
C LYS A 327 36.50 9.80 -43.89
N HIS A 328 37.00 9.42 -45.06
CA HIS A 328 36.47 9.86 -46.35
C HIS A 328 35.04 9.30 -46.53
N ALA A 329 34.15 10.06 -47.18
CA ALA A 329 32.77 9.64 -47.43
C ALA A 329 32.72 8.25 -48.06
N ILE A 330 31.90 7.35 -47.50
CA ILE A 330 31.80 5.94 -47.93
C ILE A 330 31.26 5.83 -49.37
N HIS A 331 30.47 6.81 -49.81
CA HIS A 331 29.86 6.86 -51.13
C HIS A 331 30.38 8.06 -51.92
N THR A 332 30.85 7.81 -53.14
CA THR A 332 31.31 8.86 -54.05
C THR A 332 30.12 9.62 -54.67
N LEU A 333 30.26 10.95 -54.73
CA LEU A 333 29.27 11.88 -55.30
C LEU A 333 29.49 12.16 -56.80
N GLY A 334 30.26 11.31 -57.49
CA GLY A 334 30.52 11.43 -58.93
C GLY A 334 30.94 10.11 -59.57
N GLY A 335 30.83 10.05 -60.90
CA GLY A 335 31.38 8.97 -61.74
C GLY A 335 30.41 7.84 -62.15
N THR A 336 29.16 7.84 -61.68
CA THR A 336 28.10 6.91 -62.14
C THR A 336 26.72 7.57 -62.11
N PRO A 337 25.71 7.10 -62.88
CA PRO A 337 24.35 7.67 -62.88
C PRO A 337 23.69 7.66 -61.48
N HIS A 338 24.01 6.65 -60.65
CA HIS A 338 23.55 6.60 -59.27
C HIS A 338 24.26 7.61 -58.34
N ALA A 339 25.49 8.02 -58.69
CA ALA A 339 26.24 9.03 -57.94
C ALA A 339 25.72 10.45 -58.19
N GLU A 340 25.24 10.74 -59.39
CA GLU A 340 24.61 12.02 -59.72
C GLU A 340 23.29 12.21 -58.98
N LYS A 341 22.45 11.16 -58.93
CA LYS A 341 21.22 11.18 -58.11
C LYS A 341 21.51 11.33 -56.61
N ARG A 342 22.57 10.71 -56.09
CA ARG A 342 23.01 10.96 -54.69
C ARG A 342 23.39 12.42 -54.47
N LYS A 343 24.13 13.01 -55.41
CA LYS A 343 24.56 14.41 -55.33
C LYS A 343 23.37 15.37 -55.34
N GLU A 344 22.38 15.12 -56.17
CA GLU A 344 21.13 15.89 -56.22
C GLU A 344 20.39 15.85 -54.88
N TYR A 345 20.16 14.65 -54.31
CA TYR A 345 19.53 14.55 -52.99
C TYR A 345 20.37 15.16 -51.87
N PHE A 346 21.69 15.01 -51.91
CA PHE A 346 22.59 15.67 -50.96
C PHE A 346 22.44 17.19 -51.00
N GLU A 347 22.41 17.80 -52.20
CA GLU A 347 22.22 19.25 -52.38
C GLU A 347 20.83 19.71 -51.93
N LEU A 348 19.78 18.93 -52.21
CA LEU A 348 18.42 19.20 -51.73
C LEU A 348 18.33 19.19 -50.19
N ILE A 349 19.01 18.26 -49.54
CA ILE A 349 19.00 18.16 -48.07
C ILE A 349 19.80 19.29 -47.43
N VAL A 350 20.97 19.64 -47.98
CA VAL A 350 21.80 20.76 -47.50
C VAL A 350 21.07 22.10 -47.69
N SER A 351 20.39 22.29 -48.82
CA SER A 351 19.61 23.50 -49.11
C SER A 351 18.23 23.57 -48.43
N SER A 352 17.88 22.57 -47.59
CA SER A 352 16.61 22.47 -46.89
C SER A 352 15.36 22.47 -47.80
N GLN A 353 15.47 21.89 -49.00
CA GLN A 353 14.37 21.73 -49.94
C GLN A 353 13.62 20.40 -49.73
N SER A 354 12.34 20.34 -50.11
CA SER A 354 11.50 19.15 -49.93
C SER A 354 12.00 17.97 -50.73
N VAL A 355 12.27 16.85 -50.06
CA VAL A 355 12.64 15.57 -50.71
C VAL A 355 11.39 14.69 -50.83
N GLU A 356 11.03 14.35 -52.07
CA GLU A 356 10.02 13.35 -52.37
C GLU A 356 10.68 11.97 -52.56
N ILE A 357 10.06 10.95 -51.97
CA ILE A 357 10.55 9.56 -52.03
C ILE A 357 9.38 8.75 -52.59
N THR A 358 9.50 8.26 -53.82
CA THR A 358 8.41 7.55 -54.50
C THR A 358 8.64 6.04 -54.60
N ASN A 359 9.89 5.60 -54.54
CA ASN A 359 10.26 4.19 -54.69
C ASN A 359 11.44 3.78 -53.77
N VAL A 360 11.64 2.46 -53.63
CA VAL A 360 12.68 1.87 -52.77
C VAL A 360 14.09 2.25 -53.21
N GLU A 361 14.31 2.45 -54.52
CA GLU A 361 15.61 2.82 -55.06
C GLU A 361 16.00 4.26 -54.71
N GLU A 362 15.06 5.21 -54.84
CA GLU A 362 15.20 6.60 -54.39
C GLU A 362 15.42 6.67 -52.89
N ALA A 363 14.64 5.91 -52.13
CA ALA A 363 14.79 5.83 -50.69
C ALA A 363 16.20 5.34 -50.30
N ALA A 364 16.78 4.39 -51.04
CA ALA A 364 18.15 3.94 -50.82
C ALA A 364 19.18 5.04 -51.15
N ARG A 365 18.99 5.81 -52.23
CA ARG A 365 19.88 6.93 -52.60
C ARG A 365 19.79 8.10 -51.64
N VAL A 366 18.60 8.43 -51.13
CA VAL A 366 18.41 9.44 -50.08
C VAL A 366 19.10 9.00 -48.80
N SER A 367 18.97 7.73 -48.40
CA SER A 367 19.69 7.16 -47.26
C SER A 367 21.22 7.27 -47.42
N GLU A 368 21.77 6.85 -48.56
CA GLU A 368 23.19 7.00 -48.88
C GLU A 368 23.67 8.46 -48.83
N SER A 369 22.81 9.40 -49.25
CA SER A 369 23.11 10.83 -49.24
C SER A 369 23.13 11.41 -47.83
N LEU A 370 22.25 10.92 -46.94
CA LEU A 370 22.26 11.27 -45.52
C LEU A 370 23.55 10.81 -44.83
N TYR A 371 24.13 9.66 -45.20
CA TYR A 371 25.43 9.22 -44.69
C TYR A 371 26.60 10.09 -45.12
N SER A 372 26.45 10.86 -46.19
CA SER A 372 27.47 11.79 -46.67
C SER A 372 27.40 13.16 -45.98
N LEU A 373 26.35 13.45 -45.21
CA LEU A 373 26.20 14.71 -44.49
C LEU A 373 27.21 14.81 -43.34
N ARG A 374 27.84 15.98 -43.22
CA ARG A 374 28.72 16.34 -42.11
C ARG A 374 27.98 17.25 -41.15
N GLY A 375 28.29 17.16 -39.85
CA GLY A 375 27.50 17.77 -38.77
C GLY A 375 27.33 19.30 -38.83
N ASP A 376 28.06 19.99 -39.71
CA ASP A 376 28.11 21.43 -39.88
C ASP A 376 27.31 21.96 -41.09
N ILE A 377 26.77 21.10 -41.95
CA ILE A 377 26.19 21.51 -43.26
C ILE A 377 24.69 21.22 -43.44
N TYR A 378 23.95 20.83 -42.40
CA TYR A 378 22.52 20.52 -42.53
C TYR A 378 21.66 20.98 -41.35
N SER A 379 20.38 21.20 -41.63
CA SER A 379 19.37 21.53 -40.61
C SER A 379 18.74 20.26 -40.03
N HIS A 380 18.89 20.07 -38.71
CA HIS A 380 18.32 18.91 -38.01
C HIS A 380 16.79 18.85 -38.11
N ALA A 381 16.11 20.01 -38.12
CA ALA A 381 14.67 20.11 -38.25
C ALA A 381 14.17 19.63 -39.63
N HIS A 382 15.01 19.74 -40.66
CA HIS A 382 14.67 19.33 -42.02
C HIS A 382 14.90 17.83 -42.27
N CYS A 383 15.87 17.23 -41.57
CA CYS A 383 16.19 15.81 -41.73
C CYS A 383 15.18 14.88 -41.03
N LEU A 384 14.52 15.32 -39.95
CA LEU A 384 13.56 14.51 -39.19
C LEU A 384 12.38 13.98 -40.04
N PRO A 385 11.65 14.81 -40.81
CA PRO A 385 10.58 14.34 -41.69
C PRO A 385 11.06 13.37 -42.78
N ILE A 386 12.30 13.53 -43.25
CA ILE A 386 12.90 12.66 -44.28
C ILE A 386 13.19 11.28 -43.68
N LEU A 387 13.70 11.23 -42.45
CA LEU A 387 13.93 9.98 -41.71
C LEU A 387 12.63 9.22 -41.43
N ASP A 388 11.56 9.93 -41.08
CA ASP A 388 10.23 9.33 -40.90
C ASP A 388 9.68 8.73 -42.20
N LYS A 389 9.84 9.42 -43.33
CA LYS A 389 9.49 8.86 -44.65
C LYS A 389 10.36 7.65 -45.02
N LEU A 390 11.66 7.66 -44.72
CA LEU A 390 12.52 6.49 -44.99
C LEU A 390 12.13 5.27 -44.15
N ARG A 391 11.58 5.48 -42.95
CA ARG A 391 11.14 4.39 -42.07
C ARG A 391 10.07 3.51 -42.70
N SER A 392 9.13 4.08 -43.46
CA SER A 392 8.07 3.32 -44.14
C SER A 392 8.59 2.36 -45.21
N TYR A 393 9.79 2.59 -45.74
CA TYR A 393 10.43 1.74 -46.76
C TYR A 393 11.49 0.78 -46.19
N SER A 394 11.75 0.83 -44.87
CA SER A 394 12.87 0.13 -44.23
C SER A 394 12.77 -1.41 -44.25
N SER A 395 11.57 -1.98 -44.28
CA SER A 395 11.32 -3.43 -44.39
C SER A 395 11.66 -3.98 -45.78
N GLU A 396 11.41 -3.20 -46.83
CA GLU A 396 11.65 -3.58 -48.22
C GLU A 396 13.13 -3.42 -48.61
N MET A 397 13.82 -2.41 -48.06
CA MET A 397 15.26 -2.22 -48.26
C MET A 397 16.13 -3.35 -47.71
N LYS A 398 15.68 -4.02 -46.62
CA LYS A 398 16.42 -5.11 -45.96
C LYS A 398 16.58 -6.35 -46.84
N GLN A 399 15.74 -6.55 -47.86
CA GLN A 399 15.83 -7.70 -48.76
C GLN A 399 16.97 -7.56 -49.81
N GLY A 400 17.56 -6.37 -49.96
CA GLY A 400 18.55 -6.10 -51.01
C GLY A 400 19.97 -5.74 -50.53
N GLN A 401 20.17 -5.16 -49.34
CA GLN A 401 21.50 -4.76 -48.86
C GLN A 401 21.51 -4.52 -47.34
N ARG A 402 22.64 -4.83 -46.67
CA ARG A 402 22.85 -4.63 -45.22
C ARG A 402 22.96 -3.15 -44.86
N TYR A 403 21.83 -2.46 -44.71
CA TYR A 403 21.81 -1.10 -44.17
C TYR A 403 21.71 -1.14 -42.64
N THR A 404 22.77 -0.67 -41.96
CA THR A 404 22.75 -0.41 -40.52
C THR A 404 22.46 1.05 -40.30
N PHE A 405 21.19 1.41 -40.05
CA PHE A 405 20.82 2.76 -39.60
C PHE A 405 21.61 3.08 -38.32
N ARG A 406 22.69 3.84 -38.46
CA ARG A 406 23.40 4.48 -37.36
C ARG A 406 22.87 5.91 -37.34
N GLY A 407 21.77 6.11 -36.62
CA GLY A 407 21.21 7.45 -36.43
C GLY A 407 22.28 8.38 -35.86
N HIS A 408 22.60 9.42 -36.62
CA HIS A 408 23.39 10.57 -36.20
C HIS A 408 22.50 11.51 -35.40
#